data_AF-A0A7X6TGQ5-F1
#
_entry.id   AF-A0A7X6TGQ5-F1
#
_cell.length_a   1.000
_cell.length_b   1.000
_cell.length_c   1.000
_cell.angle_alpha   90.00
_cell.angle_beta   90.00
_cell.angle_gamma   90.00
#
_symmetry.space_group_name_H-M   'P 1'
#
loop_
_entity.id
_entity.type
_entity.pdbx_description
1 polymer ?
#
loop_
_entity_poly.entity_id
_entity_poly.type
_entity_poly.pdbx_seq_one_letter_code
_entity_poly.pdbx_strand_id
1 'polypeptide(L)'
;MHKVLFPAVLALITLALASVSIGKETSDDACPGAIQTNCTTCHDTARICAKLDTPGADWTTTVRIMGERGNLSAEVQETVLTCLTTSADSKKQLCPTQTP
;
A
#
# COMPACT_ATOMS: atom_id res chain seq x y z
N MET A 1 5.06 63.92 34.68
CA MET A 1 4.89 62.77 33.74
C MET A 1 5.54 61.56 34.39
N HIS A 2 4.74 60.73 35.08
CA HIS A 2 5.23 59.54 35.78
C HIS A 2 5.30 58.37 34.80
N LYS A 3 6.50 57.79 34.63
CA LYS A 3 6.75 56.58 33.84
C LYS A 3 6.59 55.36 34.75
N VAL A 4 5.50 54.62 34.58
CA VAL A 4 5.32 53.24 35.07
C VAL A 4 5.73 52.30 33.92
N LEU A 5 6.85 51.58 34.05
CA LEU A 5 7.00 50.23 34.64
C LEU A 5 6.38 49.15 33.75
N PHE A 6 7.17 48.18 33.24
CA PHE A 6 6.75 46.77 33.14
C PHE A 6 7.98 45.85 33.02
N PRO A 7 8.17 44.91 33.96
CA PRO A 7 9.33 44.01 34.04
C PRO A 7 9.10 42.70 33.27
N ALA A 8 10.21 41.95 33.16
CA ALA A 8 10.39 40.59 32.69
C ALA A 8 9.19 39.62 32.83
N VAL A 9 8.88 38.90 31.75
CA VAL A 9 8.40 37.52 31.82
C VAL A 9 9.11 36.68 30.75
N LEU A 10 10.01 35.86 31.25
CA LEU A 10 10.66 34.72 30.62
C LEU A 10 9.58 33.66 30.33
N ALA A 11 9.34 33.32 29.07
CA ALA A 11 8.52 32.17 28.69
C ALA A 11 9.29 31.29 27.70
N LEU A 12 9.94 30.28 28.27
CA LEU A 12 10.50 29.12 27.59
C LEU A 12 9.39 28.38 26.84
N ILE A 13 9.43 28.40 25.51
CA ILE A 13 8.58 27.54 24.68
C ILE A 13 9.36 26.25 24.42
N THR A 14 9.20 25.28 25.31
CA THR A 14 9.49 23.87 25.04
C THR A 14 8.47 23.36 24.04
N LEU A 15 8.79 23.42 22.75
CA LEU A 15 7.94 22.86 21.71
C LEU A 15 8.19 21.34 21.66
N ALA A 16 7.20 20.60 22.14
CA ALA A 16 7.17 19.15 22.21
C ALA A 16 7.40 18.52 20.82
N LEU A 17 8.32 17.56 20.75
CA LEU A 17 8.38 16.59 19.66
C LEU A 17 7.11 15.74 19.71
N ALA A 18 6.09 16.13 18.95
CA ALA A 18 5.08 15.17 18.51
C ALA A 18 5.74 14.30 17.44
N SER A 19 6.42 13.24 17.86
CA SER A 19 6.81 12.16 16.97
C SER A 19 5.52 11.53 16.44
N VAL A 20 5.10 12.00 15.28
CA VAL A 20 4.11 11.35 14.43
C VAL A 20 4.59 9.91 14.24
N SER A 21 3.96 8.99 14.97
CA SER A 21 3.98 7.59 14.59
C SER A 21 3.08 7.50 13.37
N ILE A 22 3.65 7.70 12.17
CA ILE A 22 3.07 7.13 10.96
C ILE A 22 3.09 5.63 11.23
N GLY A 23 1.97 5.13 11.74
CA GLY A 23 1.69 3.72 11.76
C GLY A 23 1.76 3.28 10.31
N LYS A 24 2.86 2.64 9.93
CA LYS A 24 2.85 1.67 8.86
C LYS A 24 1.95 0.56 9.37
N GLU A 25 0.65 0.76 9.19
CA GLU A 25 -0.33 -0.30 9.31
C GLU A 25 0.06 -1.29 8.23
N THR A 26 0.86 -2.28 8.62
CA THR A 26 1.09 -3.49 7.83
C THR A 26 -0.25 -4.19 7.84
N SER A 27 -1.16 -3.70 6.99
CA SER A 27 -2.45 -4.29 6.78
C SER A 27 -2.15 -5.60 6.06
N ASP A 28 -2.27 -6.71 6.78
CA ASP A 28 -2.23 -8.05 6.21
C ASP A 28 -3.26 -8.20 5.06
N ASP A 29 -4.21 -7.27 4.96
CA ASP A 29 -5.22 -7.15 3.90
C ASP A 29 -4.82 -6.24 2.72
N ALA A 30 -3.67 -5.57 2.74
CA ALA A 30 -3.27 -4.64 1.68
C ALA A 30 -3.15 -5.34 0.31
N CYS A 31 -2.64 -6.57 0.29
CA CYS A 31 -2.50 -7.38 -0.91
C CYS A 31 -3.85 -7.82 -1.49
N PRO A 32 -4.70 -8.57 -0.77
CA PRO A 32 -6.01 -8.98 -1.28
C PRO A 32 -6.94 -7.78 -1.56
N GLY A 33 -6.90 -6.73 -0.73
CA GLY A 33 -7.69 -5.52 -0.92
C GLY A 33 -7.32 -4.75 -2.19
N ALA A 34 -6.02 -4.61 -2.49
CA ALA A 34 -5.56 -3.95 -3.71
C ALA A 34 -5.96 -4.73 -4.98
N ILE A 35 -5.82 -6.06 -4.96
CA ILE A 35 -6.24 -6.92 -6.09
C ILE A 35 -7.75 -6.85 -6.29
N GLN A 36 -8.52 -6.98 -5.22
CA GLN A 36 -9.99 -6.97 -5.30
C GLN A 36 -10.55 -5.60 -5.72
N THR A 37 -9.88 -4.51 -5.37
CA THR A 37 -10.37 -3.17 -5.71
C THR A 37 -9.99 -2.76 -7.13
N ASN A 38 -8.78 -3.11 -7.57
CA ASN A 38 -8.20 -2.55 -8.80
C ASN A 38 -8.10 -3.54 -9.96
N CYS A 39 -7.97 -4.84 -9.67
CA CYS A 39 -7.71 -5.85 -10.70
C CYS A 39 -8.95 -6.65 -11.07
N THR A 40 -9.93 -6.76 -10.17
CA THR A 40 -11.15 -7.56 -10.43
C THR A 40 -12.28 -6.80 -11.12
N THR A 41 -12.09 -5.51 -11.39
CA THR A 41 -13.04 -4.67 -12.14
C THR A 41 -13.26 -5.18 -13.56
N CYS A 42 -12.26 -5.84 -14.16
CA CYS A 42 -12.29 -6.28 -15.56
C CYS A 42 -12.38 -7.80 -15.74
N HIS A 43 -11.80 -8.58 -14.82
CA HIS A 43 -11.80 -10.05 -14.85
C HIS A 43 -11.56 -10.59 -13.44
N ASP A 44 -11.92 -11.84 -13.15
CA ASP A 44 -11.63 -12.45 -11.85
C ASP A 44 -10.12 -12.68 -11.59
N THR A 45 -9.79 -13.31 -10.46
CA THR A 45 -8.41 -13.62 -10.06
C THR A 45 -7.84 -14.88 -10.74
N ALA A 46 -8.59 -15.59 -11.58
CA ALA A 46 -8.14 -16.87 -12.14
C ALA A 46 -6.85 -16.72 -12.97
N ARG A 47 -6.74 -15.64 -13.73
CA ARG A 47 -5.55 -15.33 -14.55
C ARG A 47 -4.33 -15.01 -13.69
N ILE A 48 -4.56 -14.36 -12.55
CA ILE A 48 -3.51 -14.06 -11.57
C ILE A 48 -3.00 -15.38 -10.97
N CYS A 49 -3.93 -16.24 -10.54
CA CYS A 49 -3.61 -17.54 -9.95
C CYS A 49 -2.86 -18.46 -10.90
N ALA A 50 -3.31 -18.57 -12.15
CA ALA A 50 -2.61 -19.36 -13.16
C ALA A 50 -1.18 -18.85 -13.42
N LYS A 51 -0.98 -17.53 -13.37
CA LYS A 51 0.35 -16.94 -13.56
C LYS A 51 1.25 -17.08 -12.32
N LEU A 52 0.69 -17.09 -11.11
CA LEU A 52 1.45 -17.37 -9.88
C LEU A 52 2.05 -18.78 -9.89
N ASP A 53 1.42 -19.72 -10.60
CA ASP A 53 1.93 -21.09 -10.80
C ASP A 53 3.04 -21.19 -11.87
N THR A 54 3.36 -20.10 -12.57
CA THR A 54 4.40 -20.07 -13.58
C THR A 54 5.74 -19.65 -12.95
N PRO A 55 6.77 -20.53 -12.92
CA PRO A 55 8.08 -20.16 -12.42
C PRO A 55 8.69 -19.01 -13.21
N GLY A 56 9.24 -18.01 -12.52
CA GLY A 56 9.86 -16.84 -13.16
C GLY A 56 8.89 -15.92 -13.89
N ALA A 57 7.60 -15.94 -13.53
CA ALA A 57 6.60 -15.04 -14.09
C ALA A 57 7.03 -13.56 -14.00
N ASP A 58 7.07 -12.89 -15.15
CA ASP A 58 7.31 -11.44 -15.21
C ASP A 58 6.05 -10.66 -14.81
N TRP A 59 5.94 -10.40 -13.51
CA TRP A 59 4.87 -9.60 -12.92
C TRP A 59 5.05 -8.11 -13.19
N THR A 60 6.28 -7.61 -13.27
CA THR A 60 6.56 -6.19 -13.54
C THR A 60 5.93 -5.75 -14.87
N THR A 61 6.19 -6.49 -15.95
CA THR A 61 5.57 -6.18 -17.25
C THR A 61 4.06 -6.34 -17.22
N THR A 62 3.56 -7.37 -16.53
CA THR A 62 2.11 -7.63 -16.45
C THR A 62 1.37 -6.50 -15.74
N VAL A 63 1.85 -6.10 -14.56
CA VAL A 63 1.26 -5.03 -13.76
C VAL A 63 1.36 -3.71 -14.49
N ARG A 64 2.48 -3.41 -15.16
CA ARG A 64 2.59 -2.20 -15.99
C ARG A 64 1.53 -2.15 -17.09
N ILE A 65 1.38 -3.22 -17.88
CA ILE A 65 0.41 -3.26 -18.98
C ILE A 65 -1.03 -3.18 -18.44
N MET A 66 -1.34 -3.87 -17.34
CA MET A 66 -2.68 -3.80 -16.73
C MET A 66 -2.93 -2.44 -16.08
N GLY A 67 -1.92 -1.84 -15.46
CA GLY A 67 -1.97 -0.51 -14.88
C GLY A 67 -2.24 0.56 -15.92
N GLU A 68 -1.58 0.50 -17.08
CA GLU A 68 -1.86 1.39 -18.23
C GLU A 68 -3.31 1.23 -18.72
N ARG A 69 -3.80 -0.02 -18.85
CA ARG A 69 -5.17 -0.29 -19.31
C ARG A 69 -6.24 0.12 -18.31
N GLY A 70 -5.98 -0.06 -17.02
CA GLY A 70 -6.87 0.30 -15.92
C GLY A 70 -6.70 1.73 -15.44
N ASN A 71 -5.79 2.51 -16.03
CA ASN A 71 -5.40 3.84 -15.57
C ASN A 71 -5.04 3.88 -14.06
N LEU A 72 -4.28 2.89 -13.60
CA LEU A 72 -3.86 2.76 -12.21
C LEU A 72 -2.65 3.67 -11.92
N SER A 73 -2.64 4.30 -10.74
CA SER A 73 -1.50 5.10 -10.30
C SER A 73 -0.25 4.22 -10.11
N ALA A 74 0.93 4.85 -10.15
CA ALA A 74 2.20 4.15 -9.91
C ALA A 74 2.23 3.47 -8.53
N GLU A 75 1.64 4.11 -7.52
CA GLU A 75 1.59 3.60 -6.14
C GLU A 75 0.72 2.33 -6.01
N VAL A 76 -0.41 2.28 -6.73
CA VAL A 76 -1.24 1.06 -6.83
C VAL A 76 -0.48 -0.04 -7.56
N GLN A 77 0.21 0.29 -8.65
CA GLN A 77 1.02 -0.68 -9.41
C GLN A 77 2.14 -1.26 -8.55
N GLU A 78 2.83 -0.45 -7.75
CA GLU A 78 3.87 -0.91 -6.83
C GLU A 78 3.31 -1.81 -5.72
N THR A 79 2.16 -1.46 -5.16
CA THR A 79 1.47 -2.26 -4.14
C THR A 79 1.08 -3.63 -4.70
N VAL A 80 0.49 -3.65 -5.89
CA VAL A 80 0.09 -4.89 -6.59
C VAL A 80 1.32 -5.72 -6.97
N LEU A 81 2.40 -5.09 -7.45
CA LEU A 81 3.63 -5.79 -7.80
C LEU A 81 4.25 -6.46 -6.57
N THR A 82 4.38 -5.71 -5.47
CA THR A 82 4.87 -6.23 -4.19
C THR A 82 4.03 -7.41 -3.70
N CYS A 83 2.71 -7.27 -3.79
CA CYS A 83 1.75 -8.33 -3.49
C CYS A 83 2.01 -9.58 -4.33
N LEU A 84 2.22 -9.48 -5.63
CA LEU A 84 2.35 -10.63 -6.54
C LEU A 84 3.73 -11.30 -6.55
N THR A 85 4.78 -10.58 -6.18
CA THR A 85 6.14 -11.14 -6.10
C THR A 85 6.45 -11.83 -4.77
N THR A 86 5.60 -11.65 -3.75
CA THR A 86 5.73 -12.30 -2.43
C THR A 86 5.05 -13.68 -2.42
N SER A 87 5.49 -14.54 -3.34
CA SER A 87 4.74 -15.70 -3.88
C SER A 87 4.05 -16.65 -2.89
N ALA A 88 4.62 -16.94 -1.72
CA ALA A 88 4.06 -17.92 -0.78
C ALA A 88 2.76 -17.45 -0.11
N ASP A 89 2.68 -16.15 0.20
CA ASP A 89 1.51 -15.57 0.87
C ASP A 89 0.46 -15.12 -0.15
N SER A 90 0.89 -14.61 -1.32
CA SER A 90 -0.03 -14.12 -2.36
C SER A 90 -0.95 -15.21 -2.87
N LYS A 91 -0.42 -16.41 -3.16
CA LYS A 91 -1.25 -17.50 -3.69
C LYS A 91 -2.32 -17.91 -2.67
N LYS A 92 -1.93 -18.03 -1.39
CA LYS A 92 -2.85 -18.39 -0.31
C LYS A 92 -3.94 -17.34 -0.10
N GLN A 93 -3.62 -16.06 -0.28
CA GLN A 93 -4.54 -14.95 -0.07
C GLN A 93 -5.47 -14.68 -1.28
N LEU A 94 -4.98 -14.88 -2.50
CA LEU A 94 -5.67 -14.45 -3.73
C LEU A 94 -6.41 -15.57 -4.46
N CYS A 95 -5.97 -16.81 -4.26
CA CYS A 95 -6.46 -17.94 -5.03
C CYS A 95 -7.39 -18.81 -4.18
N PRO A 96 -8.66 -18.99 -4.59
CA PRO A 96 -9.55 -19.89 -3.88
C PRO A 96 -8.93 -21.29 -3.85
N THR A 97 -9.07 -21.98 -2.72
CA THR A 97 -8.73 -23.40 -2.62
C THR A 97 -9.55 -24.14 -3.67
N GLN A 98 -8.88 -24.67 -4.69
CA GLN A 98 -9.54 -25.51 -5.68
C GLN A 98 -10.16 -26.69 -4.94
N THR A 99 -11.49 -26.73 -4.91
CA THR A 99 -12.23 -27.91 -4.47
C THR A 99 -12.09 -28.93 -5.60
N PRO A 100 -11.66 -30.18 -5.31
CA PRO A 100 -11.44 -31.21 -6.33
C PRO A 100 -12.68 -31.55 -7.14
#